data_AF-A0A2D8FRE2-F1
#
_entry.id   AF-A0A2D8FRE2-F1
#
_cell.length_a   1.000
_cell.length_b   1.000
_cell.length_c   1.000
_cell.angle_alpha   90.00
_cell.angle_beta   90.00
_cell.angle_gamma   90.00
#
_symmetry.space_group_name_H-M   'P 1'
#
loop_
_entity.id
_entity.type
_entity.pdbx_description
1 polymer ?
#
loop_
_entity_poly.entity_id
_entity_poly.type
_entity_poly.pdbx_seq_one_letter_code
_entity_poly.pdbx_strand_id
1 'polypeptide(L)'
;RMARGRPLKPILVLTPNPNTARRLALVWGLEPRLGDQPDSLEAVTDDAVDSAVRYGLAEPGQRILILAGTPFGAPGAANLLRLAHAPAKAKGRKKG
;
A
#
# COMPACT_ATOMS: atom_id res chain seq x y z
N ARG A 1 -11.48 8.55 3.11
CA ARG A 1 -11.12 9.82 3.80
C ARG A 1 -9.98 10.52 3.06
N MET A 2 -8.85 9.85 2.81
CA MET A 2 -7.73 10.44 2.07
C MET A 2 -8.07 10.98 0.68
N ALA A 3 -8.82 10.23 -0.14
CA ALA A 3 -9.21 10.65 -1.50
C ALA A 3 -9.93 12.01 -1.57
N ARG A 4 -10.64 12.42 -0.50
CA ARG A 4 -11.33 13.72 -0.46
C ARG A 4 -10.36 14.90 -0.52
N GLY A 5 -9.14 14.74 -0.01
CA GLY A 5 -8.10 15.78 -0.05
C GLY A 5 -7.44 15.96 -1.43
N ARG A 6 -7.83 15.17 -2.43
CA ARG A 6 -7.28 15.17 -3.79
C ARG A 6 -5.73 15.24 -3.84
N PRO A 7 -5.02 14.28 -3.21
CA PRO A 7 -3.57 14.30 -3.20
C PRO A 7 -2.99 14.22 -4.62
N LEU A 8 -1.84 14.87 -4.82
CA LEU A 8 -1.11 14.86 -6.10
C LEU A 8 -0.52 13.49 -6.44
N LYS A 9 -0.36 12.61 -5.44
CA LYS A 9 0.13 11.25 -5.62
C LYS A 9 -1.05 10.27 -5.53
N PRO A 10 -1.10 9.24 -6.39
CA PRO A 10 -2.11 8.19 -6.32
C PRO A 10 -2.03 7.45 -4.98
N ILE A 11 -3.18 7.00 -4.47
CA ILE A 11 -3.27 6.23 -3.22
C ILE A 11 -3.48 4.76 -3.59
N LEU A 12 -2.48 3.92 -3.35
CA LEU A 12 -2.63 2.47 -3.40
C LEU A 12 -3.55 2.01 -2.26
N VAL A 13 -4.58 1.22 -2.57
CA VAL A 13 -5.44 0.60 -1.55
C VAL A 13 -5.42 -0.91 -1.71
N LEU A 14 -4.93 -1.60 -0.68
CA LEU A 14 -4.91 -3.05 -0.62
C LEU A 14 -6.12 -3.56 0.15
N THR A 15 -6.84 -4.52 -0.43
CA THR A 15 -7.97 -5.17 0.24
C THR A 15 -8.12 -6.61 -0.22
N PRO A 16 -8.42 -7.56 0.68
CA PRO A 16 -8.68 -8.95 0.29
C PRO A 16 -10.09 -9.15 -0.28
N ASN A 17 -10.97 -8.13 -0.23
CA ASN A 17 -12.34 -8.24 -0.68
C ASN A 17 -12.52 -7.68 -2.11
N PRO A 18 -12.82 -8.50 -3.12
CA PRO A 18 -13.02 -8.04 -4.50
C PRO A 18 -14.16 -7.03 -4.66
N ASN A 19 -15.23 -7.15 -3.86
CA ASN A 19 -16.34 -6.19 -3.91
C ASN A 19 -15.90 -4.83 -3.38
N THR A 20 -15.04 -4.78 -2.36
CA THR A 20 -14.44 -3.54 -1.87
C THR A 20 -13.54 -2.92 -2.93
N ALA A 21 -12.65 -3.71 -3.54
CA ALA A 21 -11.76 -3.23 -4.61
C ALA A 21 -12.55 -2.61 -5.78
N ARG A 22 -13.59 -3.29 -6.27
CA ARG A 22 -14.46 -2.81 -7.35
C ARG A 22 -15.16 -1.50 -7.00
N ARG A 23 -15.67 -1.37 -5.77
CA ARG A 23 -16.32 -0.12 -5.31
C ARG A 23 -15.32 1.03 -5.23
N LEU A 24 -14.11 0.76 -4.73
CA LEU A 24 -13.06 1.77 -4.61
C LEU A 24 -12.50 2.22 -5.97
N ALA A 25 -12.62 1.41 -7.02
CA ALA A 25 -12.15 1.76 -8.36
C ALA A 25 -12.93 2.95 -8.97
N LEU A 26 -14.12 3.24 -8.44
CA LEU A 26 -14.93 4.39 -8.83
C LEU A 26 -14.55 5.67 -8.06
N VAL A 27 -13.65 5.57 -7.09
CA VAL A 27 -13.25 6.70 -6.24
C VAL A 27 -12.01 7.37 -6.82
N TRP A 28 -12.10 8.68 -7.03
CA TRP A 28 -11.01 9.49 -7.57
C TRP A 28 -9.69 9.30 -6.82
N GLY A 29 -8.60 9.12 -7.56
CA GLY A 29 -7.24 9.08 -7.03
C GLY A 29 -6.87 7.80 -6.25
N LEU A 30 -7.76 6.80 -6.22
CA LEU A 30 -7.45 5.49 -5.65
C LEU A 30 -7.00 4.50 -6.72
N GLU A 31 -5.98 3.72 -6.39
CA GLU A 31 -5.51 2.55 -7.13
C GLU A 31 -5.81 1.30 -6.29
N PRO A 32 -7.04 0.76 -6.31
CA PRO A 32 -7.38 -0.41 -5.52
C PRO A 32 -6.80 -1.68 -6.14
N ARG A 33 -6.21 -2.52 -5.29
CA ARG A 33 -5.62 -3.80 -5.67
C ARG A 33 -6.05 -4.87 -4.67
N LEU A 34 -6.18 -6.09 -5.16
CA LEU A 34 -6.32 -7.23 -4.28
C LEU A 34 -4.98 -7.47 -3.59
N GLY A 35 -5.03 -7.56 -2.27
CA GLY A 35 -3.90 -7.91 -1.40
C GLY A 35 -4.35 -8.96 -0.41
N ASP A 36 -3.42 -9.43 0.40
CA ASP A 36 -3.69 -10.47 1.38
C ASP A 36 -4.40 -9.90 2.61
N GLN A 37 -5.06 -10.78 3.38
CA GLN A 37 -5.59 -10.41 4.69
C GLN A 37 -4.41 -10.33 5.65
N PRO A 38 -4.04 -9.14 6.17
CA PRO A 38 -2.89 -9.04 7.06
C PRO A 38 -3.21 -9.63 8.43
N ASP A 39 -2.20 -10.27 9.04
CA ASP A 39 -2.22 -10.80 10.40
C ASP A 39 -1.29 -10.02 11.36
N SER A 40 -0.39 -9.22 10.80
CA SER A 40 0.67 -8.50 11.50
C SER A 40 0.97 -7.17 10.80
N LEU A 41 1.63 -6.26 11.53
CA LEU A 41 2.04 -4.98 10.97
C LEU A 41 3.17 -5.15 9.93
N GLU A 42 4.01 -6.15 10.14
CA GLU A 42 5.06 -6.57 9.23
C GLU A 42 4.44 -7.02 7.90
N ALA A 43 3.44 -7.91 7.93
CA ALA A 43 2.73 -8.35 6.72
C ALA A 43 2.09 -7.18 5.95
N VAL A 44 1.46 -6.21 6.65
CA VAL A 44 0.95 -4.98 6.00
C VAL A 44 2.07 -4.19 5.34
N THR A 45 3.21 -4.07 6.01
CA THR A 45 4.33 -3.27 5.52
C THR A 45 4.92 -3.90 4.27
N ASP A 46 5.15 -5.21 4.30
CA ASP A 46 5.73 -5.96 3.19
C ASP A 46 4.81 -5.93 1.96
N ASP A 47 3.51 -6.24 2.13
CA ASP A 47 2.55 -6.18 1.01
C ASP A 47 2.43 -4.75 0.44
N ALA A 48 2.35 -3.72 1.30
CA ALA A 48 2.26 -2.34 0.85
C ALA A 48 3.50 -1.90 0.05
N VAL A 49 4.70 -2.26 0.52
CA VAL A 49 5.96 -1.92 -0.14
C VAL A 49 6.11 -2.66 -1.46
N ASP A 50 5.92 -3.98 -1.46
CA ASP A 50 6.07 -4.81 -2.65
C ASP A 50 5.05 -4.44 -3.72
N SER A 51 3.80 -4.21 -3.33
CA SER A 51 2.74 -3.76 -4.24
C SER A 51 3.03 -2.36 -4.79
N ALA A 52 3.49 -1.42 -3.96
CA ALA A 52 3.81 -0.06 -4.43
C ALA A 52 4.92 -0.06 -5.49
N VAL A 53 5.96 -0.88 -5.30
CA VAL A 53 7.04 -1.03 -6.30
C VAL A 53 6.54 -1.79 -7.53
N ARG A 54 5.82 -2.90 -7.34
CA ARG A 54 5.29 -3.74 -8.44
C ARG A 54 4.41 -2.95 -9.39
N TYR A 55 3.57 -2.06 -8.88
CA TYR A 55 2.66 -1.24 -9.69
C TYR A 55 3.27 0.10 -10.14
N GLY A 56 4.56 0.33 -9.89
CA GLY A 56 5.26 1.55 -10.32
C GLY A 56 4.81 2.82 -9.59
N LEU A 57 4.21 2.69 -8.41
CA LEU A 57 3.75 3.82 -7.58
C LEU A 57 4.87 4.34 -6.65
N ALA A 58 5.88 3.52 -6.40
CA ALA A 58 7.09 3.88 -5.67
C ALA A 58 8.34 3.33 -6.36
N GLU A 59 9.41 4.13 -6.37
CA GLU A 59 10.72 3.68 -6.81
C GLU A 59 11.46 2.94 -5.69
N PRO A 60 12.37 2.01 -6.03
CA PRO A 60 13.27 1.39 -5.07
C PRO A 60 14.03 2.43 -4.22
N GLY A 61 13.95 2.32 -2.89
CA GLY A 61 14.54 3.28 -1.94
C GLY A 61 13.64 4.49 -1.58
N GLN A 62 12.52 4.68 -2.28
CA GLN A 62 11.57 5.75 -1.98
C GLN A 62 10.81 5.48 -0.67
N ARG A 63 10.42 6.56 0.02
CA ARG A 63 9.54 6.48 1.19
C ARG A 63 8.09 6.32 0.77
N ILE A 64 7.36 5.47 1.48
CA ILE A 64 5.90 5.33 1.37
C ILE A 64 5.24 5.54 2.73
N LEU A 65 4.05 6.13 2.71
CA LEU A 65 3.21 6.31 3.89
C LEU A 65 2.09 5.27 3.88
N ILE A 66 2.03 4.46 4.92
CA ILE A 66 1.08 3.37 5.08
C ILE A 66 0.06 3.78 6.15
N LEU A 67 -1.22 3.64 5.83
CA LEU A 67 -2.32 3.80 6.77
C LEU A 67 -3.06 2.46 6.90
N ALA A 68 -3.20 1.95 8.12
CA ALA A 68 -3.91 0.71 8.41
C ALA A 68 -4.81 0.83 9.65
N GLY A 69 -5.66 -0.17 9.87
CA GLY A 69 -6.51 -0.31 11.05
C GLY A 69 -6.20 -1.61 11.77
N THR A 70 -6.00 -1.54 13.09
CA THR A 70 -5.84 -2.70 13.98
C THR A 70 -6.99 -2.77 14.99
N PRO A 71 -7.42 -3.98 15.42
CA PRO A 71 -6.96 -5.30 14.96
C PRO A 71 -7.36 -5.59 13.50
N PHE A 72 -6.51 -6.32 12.78
CA PHE A 72 -6.68 -6.56 11.36
C PHE A 72 -7.93 -7.41 11.08
N GLY A 73 -8.72 -7.02 10.07
CA GLY A 73 -9.97 -7.71 9.72
C GLY A 73 -11.20 -7.33 10.53
N ALA A 74 -11.04 -6.58 11.64
CA ALA A 74 -12.16 -6.00 12.34
C ALA A 74 -12.64 -4.69 11.67
N PRO A 75 -13.95 -4.46 11.51
CA PRO A 75 -14.46 -3.16 11.09
C PRO A 75 -14.09 -2.09 12.12
N GLY A 76 -13.30 -1.10 11.71
CA GLY A 76 -12.80 -0.05 12.60
C GLY A 76 -12.23 1.14 11.84
N ALA A 77 -11.96 2.23 12.55
CA ALA A 77 -11.26 3.37 11.97
C ALA A 77 -9.78 3.01 11.77
N ALA A 78 -9.19 3.50 10.67
CA ALA A 78 -7.74 3.45 10.51
C ALA A 78 -7.07 4.22 11.66
N ASN A 79 -6.26 3.51 12.45
CA ASN A 79 -5.64 3.98 13.69
C ASN A 79 -4.11 3.90 13.66
N LEU A 80 -3.52 3.43 12.54
CA LEU A 80 -2.09 3.26 12.39
C LEU A 80 -1.58 4.00 11.17
N LEU A 81 -0.53 4.80 11.36
CA LEU A 81 0.19 5.50 10.30
C LEU A 81 1.68 5.18 10.43
N ARG A 82 2.28 4.64 9.38
CA ARG A 82 3.68 4.16 9.37
C ARG A 82 4.41 4.70 8.14
N LEU A 83 5.63 5.17 8.35
CA LEU A 83 6.56 5.52 7.27
C LEU A 83 7.47 4.32 7.01
N ALA A 84 7.52 3.85 5.77
CA ALA A 84 8.37 2.74 5.35
C ALA A 84 9.22 3.13 4.13
N HIS A 85 10.28 2.38 3.90
CA HIS A 85 11.15 2.53 2.74
C HIS A 85 10.96 1.35 1.79
N ALA A 86 10.76 1.63 0.51
CA ALA A 86 10.80 0.62 -0.52
C ALA A 86 12.22 0.00 -0.59
N PRO A 87 12.36 -1.31 -0.84
CA PRO A 87 13.66 -1.96 -0.91
C PRO A 87 14.52 -1.26 -1.97
N ALA A 88 15.78 -1.01 -1.64
CA ALA A 88 16.72 -0.45 -2.61
C ALA A 88 16.95 -1.47 -3.74
N LYS A 89 17.12 -1.00 -4.99
CA LYS A 89 17.59 -1.86 -6.07
C LYS A 89 18.92 -2.47 -5.65
N ALA A 90 19.01 -3.80 -5.60
CA ALA A 90 20.29 -4.46 -5.42
C ALA A 90 21.26 -3.95 -6.50
N LYS A 91 22.39 -3.36 -6.09
CA LYS A 91 23.46 -3.00 -7.02
C LYS A 91 23.85 -4.27 -7.77
N GLY A 92 23.59 -4.31 -9.07
CA GLY A 92 24.00 -5.40 -9.93
C GLY A 92 25.47 -5.70 -9.68
N ARG A 93 25.76 -6.92 -9.20
CA ARG A 93 27.11 -7.43 -9.06
C ARG A 93 27.72 -7.43 -10.45
N LYS A 94 28.59 -6.46 -10.76
CA LYS A 94 29.43 -6.50 -11.97
C LYS A 94 30.14 -7.85 -11.95
N LYS A 95 29.73 -8.77 -12.82
CA LYS A 95 30.53 -9.94 -13.18
C LYS A 95 31.73 -9.38 -13.94
N GLY A 96 32.93 -9.73 -13.47
CA GLY A 96 34.21 -9.26 -14.00
C GLY A 96 34.46 -9.66 -15.44
#